data_AF-A0A9X8VIF0-F1
#
_entry.id   AF-A0A9X8VIF0-F1
#
_cell.length_a   1.000
_cell.length_b   1.000
_cell.length_c   1.000
_cell.angle_alpha   90.00
_cell.angle_beta   90.00
_cell.angle_gamma   90.00
#
_symmetry.space_group_name_H-M   'P 1'
#
loop_
_entity.id
_entity.type
_entity.pdbx_description
1 polymer ?
#
loop_
_entity_poly.entity_id
_entity_poly.type
_entity_poly.pdbx_seq_one_letter_code
_entity_poly.pdbx_strand_id
1 'polypeptide(L)'
;MCRGHFVNKVYENIVGKLNLSLRRKVPQVLQTEAAECGLASLAMVCGYYGMHIDMLSMRQKFDISARGATLSSLIAIAENLNLKTRALSLSLDEI
;
A
#
# COMPACT_ATOMS: atom_id res chain seq x y z
N MET A 1 42.58 -0.52 20.28
CA MET A 1 42.11 -1.58 19.34
C MET A 1 40.60 -1.56 19.08
N CYS A 2 39.90 -0.41 19.12
CA CYS A 2 38.41 -0.38 19.06
C CYS A 2 37.80 0.07 17.72
N ARG A 3 38.59 0.23 16.65
CA ARG A 3 38.09 0.78 15.37
C ARG A 3 37.46 -0.27 14.41
N GLY A 4 37.74 -1.56 14.59
CA GLY A 4 37.29 -2.61 13.66
C GLY A 4 35.83 -3.06 13.82
N HIS A 5 35.25 -2.92 15.01
CA HIS A 5 33.90 -3.41 15.29
C HIS A 5 32.79 -2.47 14.78
N PHE A 6 33.08 -1.17 14.64
CA PHE A 6 32.11 -0.17 14.21
C PHE A 6 31.85 -0.21 12.69
N VAL A 7 32.90 -0.43 11.88
CA VAL A 7 32.79 -0.48 10.41
C VAL A 7 31.93 -1.66 9.95
N ASN A 8 32.05 -2.83 10.59
CA ASN A 8 31.23 -4.00 10.30
C ASN A 8 29.73 -3.72 10.52
N LYS A 9 29.38 -3.02 11.60
CA LYS A 9 27.99 -2.70 11.93
C LYS A 9 27.38 -1.68 10.96
N VAL A 10 28.19 -0.77 10.43
CA VAL A 10 27.77 0.18 9.40
C VAL A 10 27.58 -0.53 8.05
N TYR A 11 28.51 -1.41 7.67
CA TYR A 11 28.40 -2.21 6.45
C TYR A 11 27.16 -3.11 6.46
N GLU A 12 26.92 -3.85 7.55
CA GLU A 12 25.72 -4.67 7.77
C GLU A 12 24.43 -3.85 7.64
N ASN A 13 24.39 -2.63 8.20
CA ASN A 13 23.23 -1.75 8.10
C ASN A 13 22.98 -1.22 6.69
N ILE A 14 24.04 -0.96 5.92
CA ILE A 14 23.92 -0.48 4.54
C ILE A 14 23.48 -1.62 3.63
N VAL A 15 24.10 -2.79 3.77
CA VAL A 15 23.74 -4.01 3.02
C VAL A 15 22.31 -4.46 3.35
N GLY A 16 21.90 -4.42 4.63
CA GLY A 16 20.54 -4.75 5.05
C GLY A 16 19.47 -3.76 4.55
N LYS A 17 19.85 -2.54 4.17
CA LYS A 17 18.94 -1.53 3.57
C LYS A 17 18.89 -1.60 2.05
N LEU A 18 19.77 -2.36 1.41
CA LEU A 18 19.77 -2.55 -0.04
C LEU A 18 18.74 -3.62 -0.42
N ASN A 19 17.55 -3.17 -0.81
CA ASN A 19 16.54 -4.04 -1.38
C ASN A 19 16.88 -4.36 -2.85
N LEU A 20 17.69 -5.39 -3.06
CA LEU A 20 18.07 -5.91 -4.38
C LEU A 20 17.01 -6.85 -4.97
N SER A 21 15.79 -6.90 -4.41
CA SER A 21 14.76 -7.76 -4.94
C SER A 21 14.29 -7.24 -6.30
N LEU A 22 14.49 -8.05 -7.33
CA LEU A 22 13.95 -7.84 -8.68
C LEU A 22 12.42 -7.75 -8.70
N ARG A 23 11.76 -8.16 -7.62
CA ARG A 23 10.30 -8.21 -7.47
C ARG A 23 9.87 -7.20 -6.42
N ARG A 24 9.14 -6.16 -6.84
CA ARG A 24 8.52 -5.23 -5.89
C ARG A 24 7.54 -6.00 -5.00
N LYS A 25 7.60 -5.75 -3.69
CA LYS A 25 6.64 -6.28 -2.72
C LYS A 25 5.53 -5.26 -2.53
N VAL A 26 4.27 -5.71 -2.46
CA VAL A 26 3.16 -4.84 -2.06
C VAL A 26 3.35 -4.45 -0.59
N PRO A 27 3.40 -3.15 -0.25
CA PRO A 27 3.52 -2.72 1.15
C PRO A 27 2.26 -3.09 1.92
N GLN A 28 2.41 -3.52 3.17
CA GLN A 28 1.28 -3.78 4.04
C GLN A 28 0.81 -2.47 4.68
N VAL A 29 -0.45 -2.10 4.47
CA VAL A 29 -1.09 -0.96 5.12
C VAL A 29 -2.12 -1.50 6.10
N LEU A 30 -2.00 -1.11 7.38
CA LEU A 30 -2.93 -1.53 8.42
C LEU A 30 -4.11 -0.55 8.49
N GLN A 31 -5.32 -1.10 8.44
CA GLN A 31 -6.54 -0.35 8.71
C GLN A 31 -6.65 -0.05 10.21
N THR A 32 -7.04 1.17 10.55
CA THR A 32 -7.28 1.60 11.93
C THR A 32 -8.76 1.57 12.29
N GLU A 33 -9.65 1.63 11.29
CA GLU A 33 -11.10 1.49 11.45
C GLU A 33 -11.65 0.33 10.59
N ALA A 34 -12.76 -0.27 11.04
CA ALA A 34 -13.37 -1.43 10.37
C ALA A 34 -13.90 -1.12 8.96
N ALA A 35 -14.29 0.13 8.70
CA ALA A 35 -14.86 0.58 7.42
C ALA A 35 -13.80 0.79 6.31
N GLU A 36 -12.51 0.69 6.63
CA GLU A 36 -11.42 1.18 5.79
C GLU A 36 -10.74 0.15 4.91
N CYS A 37 -11.14 -1.12 4.98
CA CYS A 37 -10.48 -2.22 4.28
C CYS A 37 -10.28 -1.93 2.78
N GLY A 38 -11.26 -1.30 2.12
CA GLY A 38 -11.17 -0.90 0.71
C GLY A 38 -10.15 0.22 0.46
N LEU A 39 -10.09 1.24 1.33
CA LEU A 39 -9.10 2.32 1.26
C LEU A 39 -7.68 1.81 1.50
N ALA A 40 -7.51 0.99 2.54
CA ALA A 40 -6.24 0.35 2.85
C ALA A 40 -5.76 -0.50 1.66
N SER A 41 -6.67 -1.24 1.02
CA SER A 41 -6.35 -2.02 -0.18
C SER A 41 -5.89 -1.14 -1.35
N LEU A 42 -6.56 -0.02 -1.61
CA LEU A 42 -6.12 0.95 -2.62
C LEU A 42 -4.76 1.56 -2.28
N ALA A 43 -4.51 1.89 -1.00
CA ALA A 43 -3.22 2.40 -0.54
C ALA A 43 -2.09 1.38 -0.76
N MET A 44 -2.34 0.09 -0.53
CA MET A 44 -1.39 -0.98 -0.83
C MET A 44 -1.06 -1.05 -2.33
N VAL A 45 -2.06 -0.99 -3.21
CA VAL A 45 -1.86 -0.98 -4.67
C VAL A 45 -1.09 0.28 -5.11
N CYS A 46 -1.45 1.45 -4.60
CA CYS A 46 -0.73 2.70 -4.86
C CYS A 46 0.74 2.60 -4.44
N GLY A 47 1.00 2.08 -3.25
CA GLY A 47 2.34 1.90 -2.70
C GLY A 47 3.20 0.95 -3.54
N TYR A 48 2.60 -0.09 -4.13
CA TYR A 48 3.29 -0.97 -5.07
C TYR A 48 3.79 -0.22 -6.32
N TYR A 49 3.02 0.74 -6.82
CA TYR A 49 3.39 1.60 -7.95
C TYR A 49 4.30 2.78 -7.57
N GLY A 50 4.65 2.94 -6.29
CA GLY A 50 5.53 4.00 -5.78
C GLY A 50 4.78 5.23 -5.22
N MET A 51 3.45 5.17 -5.14
CA MET A 51 2.63 6.20 -4.51
C MET A 51 2.34 5.81 -3.06
N HIS A 52 3.20 6.27 -2.14
CA HIS A 52 2.99 6.06 -0.71
C HIS A 52 1.98 7.06 -0.18
N ILE A 53 0.75 6.58 0.06
CA ILE A 53 -0.34 7.38 0.62
C ILE A 53 -0.68 6.79 1.99
N ASP A 54 -0.67 7.62 3.01
CA ASP A 54 -1.06 7.22 4.36
C ASP A 54 -2.58 7.26 4.56
N MET A 55 -3.06 6.54 5.59
CA MET A 55 -4.48 6.45 5.87
C MET A 55 -5.10 7.78 6.30
N LEU A 56 -4.35 8.66 6.97
CA LEU A 56 -4.85 9.98 7.37
C LEU A 56 -5.11 10.86 6.14
N SER A 57 -4.18 10.89 5.19
CA SER A 57 -4.35 11.58 3.90
C SER A 57 -5.52 11.00 3.10
N MET A 58 -5.70 9.68 3.09
CA MET A 58 -6.84 9.04 2.44
C MET A 58 -8.17 9.50 3.06
N ARG A 59 -8.30 9.52 4.39
CA ARG A 59 -9.50 9.98 5.10
C ARG A 59 -9.81 11.45 4.86
N GLN A 60 -8.78 12.30 4.84
CA GLN A 60 -8.96 13.73 4.59
C GLN A 60 -9.46 14.01 3.16
N LYS A 61 -9.05 13.17 2.20
CA LYS A 61 -9.37 13.36 0.79
C LYS A 61 -10.64 12.61 0.37
N PHE A 62 -10.92 11.48 1.00
CA PHE A 62 -12.00 10.58 0.64
C PHE A 62 -12.77 10.18 1.90
N ASP A 63 -13.96 10.75 2.04
CA ASP A 63 -14.86 10.41 3.13
C ASP A 63 -15.56 9.09 2.83
N ILE A 64 -15.42 8.12 3.73
CA ILE A 64 -16.05 6.80 3.59
C ILE A 64 -17.19 6.67 4.60
N SER A 65 -18.24 5.95 4.20
CA SER A 65 -19.33 5.68 5.11
C SER A 65 -18.87 4.82 6.28
N ALA A 66 -19.51 4.98 7.45
CA ALA A 66 -19.34 4.07 8.58
C ALA A 66 -19.67 2.60 8.24
N ARG A 67 -20.40 2.35 7.14
CA ARG A 67 -20.68 0.99 6.63
C ARG A 67 -19.56 0.44 5.72
N GLY A 68 -18.54 1.23 5.42
CA GLY A 68 -17.48 0.92 4.48
C GLY A 68 -17.65 1.60 3.12
N ALA A 69 -16.76 1.22 2.20
CA ALA A 69 -16.75 1.70 0.81
C ALA A 69 -17.48 0.73 -0.13
N THR A 70 -18.30 1.24 -1.03
CA THR A 70 -18.88 0.46 -2.12
C THR A 70 -17.86 0.28 -3.24
N LEU A 71 -18.05 -0.70 -4.13
CA LEU A 71 -17.18 -0.85 -5.30
C LEU A 71 -17.20 0.40 -6.18
N SER A 72 -18.37 1.05 -6.33
CA SER A 72 -18.50 2.30 -7.07
C SER A 72 -17.69 3.44 -6.44
N SER A 73 -17.68 3.56 -5.12
CA SER A 73 -16.87 4.60 -4.45
C SER A 73 -15.38 4.30 -4.57
N LEU A 74 -14.96 3.03 -4.47
CA LEU A 74 -13.56 2.63 -4.68
C LEU A 74 -13.07 2.92 -6.10
N ILE A 75 -13.92 2.70 -7.11
CA ILE A 75 -13.61 3.06 -8.50
C ILE A 75 -13.40 4.56 -8.64
N ALA A 76 -14.32 5.38 -8.13
CA ALA A 76 -14.21 6.84 -8.17
C ALA A 76 -12.93 7.34 -7.44
N ILE A 77 -12.61 6.76 -6.29
CA ILE A 77 -11.40 7.09 -5.53
C ILE A 77 -10.15 6.71 -6.34
N ALA A 78 -10.12 5.51 -6.93
CA ALA A 78 -9.00 5.06 -7.75
C ALA A 78 -8.79 5.95 -8.98
N GLU A 79 -9.86 6.39 -9.65
CA GLU A 79 -9.78 7.35 -10.75
C GLU A 79 -9.20 8.70 -10.29
N ASN A 80 -9.60 9.20 -9.11
CA ASN A 80 -9.00 10.40 -8.48
C ASN A 80 -7.52 10.23 -8.11
N LEU A 81 -7.05 8.99 -8.00
CA LEU A 81 -5.64 8.62 -7.81
C LEU A 81 -4.92 8.35 -9.13
N ASN A 82 -5.54 8.67 -10.28
CA ASN A 82 -5.05 8.43 -11.63
C ASN A 82 -4.82 6.94 -11.95
N LEU A 83 -5.59 6.05 -11.32
CA LEU A 83 -5.60 4.64 -11.64
C LEU A 83 -6.70 4.36 -12.65
N LYS A 84 -6.41 3.50 -13.62
CA LYS A 84 -7.42 2.94 -14.52
C LYS A 84 -8.03 1.70 -13.87
N THR A 85 -9.34 1.67 -13.75
CA THR A 85 -10.07 0.56 -13.12
C THR A 85 -10.95 -0.19 -14.12
N ARG A 86 -11.28 -1.43 -13.79
CA ARG A 86 -12.27 -2.25 -14.49
C ARG A 86 -12.95 -3.16 -13.47
N ALA A 87 -14.25 -2.98 -13.29
CA ALA A 87 -15.05 -3.89 -12.47
C ALA A 87 -15.30 -5.19 -13.23
N LEU A 88 -15.11 -6.32 -12.55
CA LEU A 88 -15.38 -7.65 -13.07
C LEU A 88 -16.17 -8.43 -12.04
N SER A 89 -17.14 -9.21 -12.51
CA SER A 89 -17.82 -10.24 -11.73
C SER A 89 -17.32 -11.58 -12.26
N LEU A 90 -16.69 -12.38 -11.40
CA LEU A 90 -16.09 -13.66 -11.74
C LEU A 90 -16.66 -14.73 -10.81
N SER A 91 -16.89 -15.92 -11.34
CA SER A 91 -17.14 -17.11 -10.52
C SER A 91 -15.81 -17.73 -10.05
N LEU A 92 -15.83 -18.58 -9.02
CA LEU A 92 -14.60 -19.24 -8.54
C LEU A 92 -13.98 -20.16 -9.61
N ASP A 93 -14.80 -20.67 -10.53
CA ASP A 93 -14.37 -21.55 -11.62
C ASP A 93 -13.66 -20.78 -12.77
N GLU A 94 -13.66 -19.44 -12.73
CA GLU A 94 -13.05 -18.56 -13.73
C GLU A 94 -11.70 -17.94 -13.29
N ILE A 95 -11.15 -18.38 -12.14
CA ILE A 95 -9.88 -17.92 -11.56
C ILE A 95 -8.73 -18.83 -12.01
#